data_AF-A0A7S3AYX6-F1
#
_entry.id   AF-A0A7S3AYX6-F1
#
_cell.length_a   1.000
_cell.length_b   1.000
_cell.length_c   1.000
_cell.angle_alpha   90.00
_cell.angle_beta   90.00
_cell.angle_gamma   90.00
#
_symmetry.space_group_name_H-M   'P 1'
#
loop_
_entity.id
_entity.type
_entity.pdbx_description
1 polymer ?
#
loop_
_entity_poly.entity_id
_entity_poly.type
_entity_poly.pdbx_seq_one_letter_code
_entity_poly.pdbx_strand_id
1 'polypeptide(L)'
;RSRFDWFRNGVTNIKLSVTGPSYTTTCDDVGSEIQVEVTPIGSQGAEGQPRSAVAGPIAVPENLHRTVVEWVQIGSREFTGFMEGDKERKLLLQQRQIKVREGKAGGKTIVKDSYDKVRVELSQDPLGFSLHMSALTKKPHQGGVMHLKAQSSLLRDMISLAIAAFREPSTLEDGSRMPIAPSTSGTLHLTELQGGGTGDPNSPASSATSEQPSLADVTEHPRGRPSDPGPGNKPSRKISFGRSKKPK
;
A
#
# COMPACT_ATOMS: atom_id res chain seq x y z
N ARG A 1 -27.97 -7.21 20.91
CA ARG A 1 -27.04 -7.68 19.86
C ARG A 1 -27.34 -6.86 18.60
N SER A 2 -26.45 -6.78 17.61
CA SER A 2 -26.77 -6.13 16.32
C SER A 2 -26.23 -6.97 15.16
N ARG A 3 -26.88 -6.88 13.99
CA ARG A 3 -26.34 -7.33 12.70
C ARG A 3 -25.75 -6.14 11.96
N PHE A 4 -24.63 -6.37 11.30
CA PHE A 4 -23.90 -5.38 10.51
C PHE A 4 -23.77 -5.88 9.08
N ASP A 5 -24.23 -5.10 8.13
CA ASP A 5 -24.13 -5.35 6.71
C ASP A 5 -23.32 -4.22 6.08
N TRP A 6 -22.13 -4.53 5.57
CA TRP A 6 -21.22 -3.55 4.95
C TRP A 6 -21.39 -3.52 3.44
N PHE A 7 -21.23 -2.34 2.84
CA PHE A 7 -21.41 -2.08 1.43
C PHE A 7 -20.28 -1.19 0.91
N ARG A 8 -19.83 -1.48 -0.31
CA ARG A 8 -18.98 -0.60 -1.11
C ARG A 8 -19.84 0.08 -2.16
N ASN A 9 -19.92 1.40 -2.08
CA ASN A 9 -20.72 2.25 -2.93
C ASN A 9 -19.84 2.88 -4.03
N GLY A 10 -20.34 2.86 -5.26
CA GLY A 10 -19.67 3.35 -6.47
C GLY A 10 -20.60 3.20 -7.68
N VAL A 11 -20.08 2.81 -8.85
CA VAL A 11 -20.91 2.50 -10.04
C VAL A 11 -21.85 1.32 -9.78
N THR A 12 -21.45 0.37 -8.94
CA THR A 12 -22.29 -0.71 -8.42
C THR A 12 -22.23 -0.72 -6.90
N ASN A 13 -23.39 -0.81 -6.25
CA ASN A 13 -23.46 -1.03 -4.80
C ASN A 13 -23.22 -2.51 -4.52
N ILE A 14 -22.10 -2.84 -3.85
CA ILE A 14 -21.67 -4.21 -3.60
C ILE A 14 -21.74 -4.48 -2.10
N LYS A 15 -22.54 -5.48 -1.69
CA LYS A 15 -22.52 -6.00 -0.32
C LYS A 15 -21.23 -6.78 -0.05
N LEU A 16 -20.52 -6.39 1.00
CA LEU A 16 -19.29 -7.04 1.45
C LEU A 16 -19.62 -8.22 2.36
N SER A 17 -18.76 -9.24 2.36
CA SER A 17 -18.94 -10.44 3.21
C SER A 17 -18.57 -10.23 4.68
N VAL A 18 -18.16 -9.02 5.06
CA VAL A 18 -17.74 -8.68 6.43
C VAL A 18 -18.97 -8.47 7.29
N THR A 19 -19.02 -9.16 8.43
CA THR A 19 -20.12 -9.07 9.40
C THR A 19 -19.52 -8.75 10.77
N GLY A 20 -19.58 -7.49 11.17
CA GLY A 20 -18.94 -7.02 12.39
C GLY A 20 -19.10 -5.52 12.58
N PRO A 21 -18.85 -5.00 13.79
CA PRO A 21 -19.01 -3.58 14.11
C PRO A 21 -17.94 -2.70 13.44
N SER A 22 -16.90 -3.30 12.86
CA SER A 22 -15.81 -2.60 12.19
C SER A 22 -15.51 -3.21 10.82
N TYR A 23 -14.99 -2.38 9.94
CA TYR A 23 -14.50 -2.73 8.62
C TYR A 23 -13.14 -2.08 8.40
N THR A 24 -12.17 -2.85 7.94
CA THR A 24 -10.85 -2.35 7.56
C THR A 24 -10.83 -2.15 6.05
N THR A 25 -10.64 -0.91 5.63
CA THR A 25 -10.55 -0.53 4.22
C THR A 25 -9.33 -1.15 3.54
N THR A 26 -9.46 -1.39 2.25
CA THR A 26 -8.50 -2.04 1.36
C THR A 26 -8.24 -1.16 0.13
N CYS A 27 -7.26 -1.52 -0.70
CA CYS A 27 -7.04 -0.81 -1.96
C CYS A 27 -8.23 -0.87 -2.91
N ASP A 28 -9.08 -1.90 -2.82
CA ASP A 28 -10.26 -2.02 -3.68
C ASP A 28 -11.36 -1.02 -3.28
N ASP A 29 -11.25 -0.40 -2.10
CA ASP A 29 -12.18 0.62 -1.61
C ASP A 29 -11.77 2.03 -2.06
N VAL A 30 -10.55 2.21 -2.59
CA VAL A 30 -10.07 3.52 -3.03
C VAL A 30 -11.02 4.12 -4.06
N GLY A 31 -11.45 5.37 -3.82
CA GLY A 31 -12.43 6.07 -4.65
C GLY A 31 -13.89 5.64 -4.43
N SER A 32 -14.14 4.62 -3.61
CA SER A 32 -15.48 4.17 -3.24
C SER A 32 -15.89 4.70 -1.88
N GLU A 33 -17.18 4.96 -1.70
CA GLU A 33 -17.77 5.23 -0.39
C GLU A 33 -18.03 3.91 0.34
N ILE A 34 -17.91 3.91 1.66
CA ILE A 34 -18.20 2.73 2.47
C ILE A 34 -19.43 2.98 3.32
N GLN A 35 -20.42 2.12 3.18
CA GLN A 35 -21.67 2.19 3.93
C GLN A 35 -21.80 0.97 4.86
N VAL A 36 -22.39 1.20 6.04
CA VAL A 36 -22.82 0.13 6.93
C VAL A 36 -24.30 0.30 7.25
N GLU A 37 -25.04 -0.80 7.22
CA GLU A 37 -26.39 -0.91 7.76
C GLU A 37 -26.35 -1.73 9.05
N VAL A 38 -26.94 -1.18 10.11
CA VAL A 38 -26.95 -1.78 11.45
C VAL A 38 -28.39 -2.08 11.84
N THR A 39 -28.71 -3.36 11.99
CA THR A 39 -30.01 -3.83 12.47
C THR A 39 -29.90 -4.23 13.95
N PRO A 40 -30.56 -3.53 14.90
CA PRO A 40 -30.56 -3.94 16.29
C PRO A 40 -31.39 -5.21 16.48
N ILE A 41 -30.88 -6.14 17.30
CA ILE A 41 -31.51 -7.41 17.63
C ILE A 41 -31.79 -7.42 19.14
N GLY A 42 -33.08 -7.44 19.48
CA GLY A 42 -33.58 -7.50 20.85
C GLY A 42 -33.25 -8.82 21.55
N SER A 43 -33.49 -8.88 22.86
CA SER A 43 -33.19 -10.07 23.69
C SER A 43 -33.93 -11.33 23.25
N GLN A 44 -35.11 -11.18 22.65
CA GLN A 44 -35.93 -12.27 22.11
C GLN A 44 -35.66 -12.55 20.61
N GLY A 45 -34.60 -11.98 20.03
CA GLY A 45 -34.26 -12.15 18.62
C GLY A 45 -35.06 -11.27 17.65
N ALA A 46 -35.99 -10.44 18.13
CA ALA A 46 -36.73 -9.50 17.29
C ALA A 46 -35.79 -8.44 16.69
N GLU A 47 -35.88 -8.25 15.38
CA GLU A 47 -35.15 -7.22 14.65
C GLU A 47 -35.87 -5.87 14.77
N GLY A 48 -35.13 -4.83 15.15
CA GLY A 48 -35.62 -3.45 15.10
C GLY A 48 -35.32 -2.77 13.77
N GLN A 49 -35.64 -1.49 13.67
CA GLN A 49 -35.43 -0.71 12.44
C GLN A 49 -33.93 -0.57 12.12
N PRO A 50 -33.49 -0.91 10.89
CA PRO A 50 -32.11 -0.69 10.46
C PRO A 50 -31.73 0.79 10.42
N ARG A 51 -30.46 1.08 10.70
CA ARG A 51 -29.86 2.42 10.57
C ARG A 51 -28.62 2.36 9.70
N SER A 52 -28.42 3.35 8.85
CA SER A 52 -27.26 3.42 7.95
C SER A 52 -26.28 4.52 8.34
N ALA A 53 -24.99 4.28 8.10
CA ALA A 53 -23.95 5.29 8.12
C ALA A 53 -23.08 5.15 6.87
N VAL A 54 -22.58 6.26 6.33
CA VAL A 54 -21.73 6.30 5.13
C VAL A 54 -20.46 7.09 5.45
N ALA A 55 -19.31 6.53 5.11
CA ALA A 55 -18.04 7.21 5.04
C ALA A 55 -17.79 7.65 3.59
N GLY A 56 -17.24 8.86 3.42
CA GLY A 56 -16.89 9.39 2.10
C GLY A 56 -15.84 8.54 1.38
N PRO A 57 -15.48 8.90 0.13
CA PRO A 57 -14.58 8.11 -0.69
C PRO A 57 -13.25 7.81 0.00
N ILE A 58 -12.83 6.55 -0.01
CA ILE A 58 -11.54 6.16 0.58
C ILE A 58 -10.41 6.73 -0.25
N ALA A 59 -9.53 7.48 0.41
CA ALA A 59 -8.48 8.23 -0.24
C ALA A 59 -7.08 7.63 -0.02
N VAL A 60 -6.21 7.81 -1.01
CA VAL A 60 -4.81 7.37 -0.96
C VAL A 60 -3.95 8.47 -0.35
N PRO A 61 -2.97 8.14 0.51
CA PRO A 61 -1.97 9.10 0.97
C PRO A 61 -1.24 9.78 -0.20
N GLU A 62 -1.03 11.10 -0.12
CA GLU A 62 -0.46 11.90 -1.22
C GLU A 62 0.90 11.39 -1.71
N ASN A 63 1.77 10.97 -0.78
CA ASN A 63 3.08 10.41 -1.10
C ASN A 63 2.97 9.12 -1.93
N LEU A 64 1.99 8.27 -1.64
CA LEU A 64 1.73 7.04 -2.40
C LEU A 64 1.14 7.38 -3.77
N HIS A 65 0.18 8.31 -3.83
CA HIS A 65 -0.38 8.79 -5.09
C HIS A 65 0.73 9.30 -6.03
N ARG A 66 1.58 10.21 -5.54
CA ARG A 66 2.72 10.75 -6.30
C ARG A 66 3.65 9.65 -6.81
N THR A 67 3.97 8.69 -5.95
CA THR A 67 4.83 7.55 -6.28
C THR A 67 4.23 6.71 -7.41
N VAL A 68 2.93 6.42 -7.34
CA VAL A 68 2.24 5.63 -8.37
C VAL A 68 2.13 6.39 -9.70
N VAL A 69 1.86 7.70 -9.65
CA VAL A 69 1.88 8.56 -10.84
C VAL A 69 3.23 8.50 -11.55
N GLU A 70 4.33 8.63 -10.80
CA GLU A 70 5.68 8.56 -11.36
C GLU A 70 5.93 7.19 -12.04
N TRP A 71 5.51 6.09 -11.43
CA TRP A 71 5.67 4.76 -12.02
C TRP A 71 4.91 4.60 -13.34
N VAL A 72 3.68 5.12 -13.40
CA VAL A 72 2.85 5.08 -14.61
C VAL A 72 3.47 5.96 -15.70
N GLN A 73 3.99 7.15 -15.36
CA GLN A 73 4.68 8.05 -16.30
C GLN A 73 5.97 7.44 -16.87
N ILE A 74 6.80 6.83 -16.01
CA ILE A 74 7.97 6.05 -16.45
C ILE A 74 7.54 4.86 -17.32
N GLY A 75 6.32 4.37 -17.11
CA GLY A 75 5.74 3.26 -17.85
C GLY A 75 6.28 1.90 -17.40
N SER A 76 6.95 1.84 -16.25
CA SER A 76 7.42 0.58 -15.68
C SER A 76 7.62 0.63 -14.18
N ARG A 77 7.32 -0.49 -13.50
CA ARG A 77 7.62 -0.73 -12.10
C ARG A 77 7.93 -2.19 -11.85
N GLU A 78 9.04 -2.49 -11.19
CA GLU A 78 9.36 -3.83 -10.68
C GLU A 78 9.02 -3.92 -9.19
N PHE A 79 8.36 -5.01 -8.79
CA PHE A 79 8.16 -5.40 -7.41
C PHE A 79 8.87 -6.73 -7.12
N THR A 80 9.44 -6.81 -5.93
CA THR A 80 10.08 -7.99 -5.34
C THR A 80 9.54 -8.20 -3.93
N GLY A 81 9.97 -9.25 -3.21
CA GLY A 81 9.56 -9.45 -1.81
C GLY A 81 8.22 -10.16 -1.64
N PHE A 82 7.86 -11.04 -2.56
CA PHE A 82 6.68 -11.90 -2.44
C PHE A 82 6.94 -13.29 -3.01
N MET A 83 6.21 -14.27 -2.50
CA MET A 83 6.46 -15.70 -2.69
C MET A 83 5.25 -16.41 -3.31
N GLU A 84 5.50 -17.40 -4.16
CA GLU A 84 4.53 -18.41 -4.61
C GLU A 84 4.92 -19.76 -3.99
N GLY A 85 4.26 -20.16 -2.90
CA GLY A 85 4.78 -21.23 -2.04
C GLY A 85 6.17 -20.84 -1.53
N ASP A 86 7.18 -21.68 -1.80
CA ASP A 86 8.57 -21.43 -1.41
C ASP A 86 9.40 -20.70 -2.49
N LYS A 87 8.78 -20.28 -3.59
CA LYS A 87 9.48 -19.66 -4.72
C LYS A 87 9.33 -18.15 -4.70
N GLU A 88 10.45 -17.43 -4.63
CA GLU A 88 10.42 -15.97 -4.80
C GLU A 88 10.02 -15.62 -6.23
N ARG A 89 9.16 -14.60 -6.35
CA ARG A 89 8.65 -14.07 -7.61
C ARG A 89 8.97 -12.58 -7.73
N LYS A 90 9.01 -12.12 -8.98
CA LYS A 90 9.10 -10.70 -9.33
C LYS A 90 7.94 -10.31 -10.23
N LEU A 91 7.43 -9.11 -10.03
CA LEU A 91 6.34 -8.56 -10.82
C LEU A 91 6.86 -7.36 -11.56
N LEU A 92 6.84 -7.41 -12.88
CA LEU A 92 7.20 -6.29 -13.72
C LEU A 92 5.92 -5.74 -14.36
N LEU A 93 5.51 -4.57 -13.91
CA LEU A 93 4.48 -3.76 -14.54
C LEU A 93 5.13 -2.95 -15.67
N GLN A 94 4.48 -2.93 -16.82
CA GLN A 94 4.84 -2.12 -17.99
C GLN A 94 3.56 -1.55 -18.59
N GLN A 95 3.63 -0.42 -19.30
CA GLN A 95 2.46 0.32 -19.83
C GLN A 95 1.27 -0.51 -20.34
N ARG A 96 1.49 -1.66 -21.01
CA ARG A 96 0.41 -2.49 -21.59
C ARG A 96 0.32 -3.90 -21.03
N GLN A 97 1.28 -4.31 -20.21
CA GLN A 97 1.39 -5.69 -19.79
C GLN A 97 2.02 -5.82 -18.41
N ILE A 98 1.60 -6.87 -17.73
CA ILE A 98 2.18 -7.35 -16.48
C ILE A 98 2.96 -8.63 -16.76
N LYS A 99 4.10 -8.80 -16.11
CA LYS A 99 4.92 -10.01 -16.20
C LYS A 99 5.25 -10.52 -14.82
N VAL A 100 5.02 -11.81 -14.61
CA VAL A 100 5.52 -12.52 -13.45
C VAL A 100 6.81 -13.23 -13.86
N ARG A 101 7.87 -13.05 -13.08
CA ARG A 101 9.20 -13.61 -13.35
C ARG A 101 9.72 -14.38 -12.13
N GLU A 102 10.72 -15.20 -12.37
CA GLU A 102 11.48 -15.85 -11.29
C GLU A 102 12.20 -14.81 -10.42
N GLY A 103 12.32 -15.06 -9.11
CA GLY A 103 12.94 -14.19 -8.11
C GLY A 103 14.41 -13.82 -8.37
N LYS A 104 15.17 -14.70 -9.02
CA LYS A 104 16.61 -14.49 -9.25
C LYS A 104 16.90 -13.29 -10.17
N ALA A 105 18.12 -12.73 -10.07
CA ALA A 105 18.58 -11.70 -11.01
C ALA A 105 18.54 -12.24 -12.46
N GLY A 106 17.93 -11.48 -13.38
CA GLY A 106 17.72 -11.94 -14.76
C GLY A 106 16.72 -13.08 -14.91
N GLY A 107 15.90 -13.36 -13.89
CA GLY A 107 14.93 -14.46 -13.87
C GLY A 107 14.02 -14.52 -15.11
N LYS A 108 13.69 -15.73 -15.57
CA LYS A 108 12.85 -15.93 -16.76
C LYS A 108 11.43 -15.43 -16.51
N THR A 109 10.75 -14.99 -17.58
CA THR A 109 9.31 -14.69 -17.52
C THR A 109 8.55 -16.01 -17.42
N ILE A 110 7.72 -16.13 -16.39
CA ILE A 110 6.87 -17.29 -16.14
C ILE A 110 5.56 -17.12 -16.89
N VAL A 111 4.94 -15.95 -16.71
CA VAL A 111 3.70 -15.58 -17.39
C VAL A 111 3.69 -14.08 -17.65
N LYS A 112 3.01 -13.69 -18.72
CA LYS A 112 2.71 -12.30 -19.04
C LYS A 112 1.28 -12.19 -19.53
N ASP A 113 0.62 -11.10 -19.23
CA ASP A 113 -0.70 -10.79 -19.78
C ASP A 113 -0.91 -9.28 -19.91
N SER A 114 -1.93 -8.89 -20.65
CA SER A 114 -2.43 -7.52 -20.68
C SER A 114 -3.35 -7.24 -19.49
N TYR A 115 -3.45 -5.98 -19.06
CA TYR A 115 -4.17 -5.62 -17.83
C TYR A 115 -5.67 -5.94 -17.84
N ASP A 116 -6.29 -6.00 -19.03
CA ASP A 116 -7.69 -6.41 -19.25
C ASP A 116 -7.93 -7.90 -18.97
N LYS A 117 -6.88 -8.72 -18.99
CA LYS A 117 -6.93 -10.17 -18.74
C LYS A 117 -6.43 -10.57 -17.37
N VAL A 118 -6.15 -9.58 -16.53
CA VAL A 118 -5.58 -9.77 -15.20
C VAL A 118 -6.63 -9.38 -14.19
N ARG A 119 -6.79 -10.14 -13.11
CA ARG A 119 -7.56 -9.69 -11.95
C ARG A 119 -6.75 -9.97 -10.69
N VAL A 120 -6.70 -8.97 -9.82
CA VAL A 120 -6.12 -9.10 -8.49
C VAL A 120 -7.26 -9.42 -7.52
N GLU A 121 -7.03 -10.35 -6.62
CA GLU A 121 -7.92 -10.66 -5.52
C GLU A 121 -7.11 -10.70 -4.23
N LEU A 122 -7.45 -9.83 -3.27
CA LEU A 122 -6.82 -9.84 -1.96
C LEU A 122 -7.42 -10.98 -1.14
N SER A 123 -6.56 -11.77 -0.47
CA SER A 123 -7.06 -12.85 0.37
C SER A 123 -7.37 -12.34 1.79
N GLN A 124 -8.01 -13.20 2.60
CA GLN A 124 -8.22 -12.91 4.02
C GLN A 124 -6.91 -12.89 4.83
N ASP A 125 -5.86 -13.55 4.34
CA ASP A 125 -4.50 -13.39 4.88
C ASP A 125 -4.02 -11.97 4.54
N PRO A 126 -3.62 -11.14 5.52
CA PRO A 126 -3.16 -9.77 5.27
C PRO A 126 -1.94 -9.68 4.33
N LEU A 127 -1.25 -10.80 4.12
CA LEU A 127 -0.10 -10.90 3.22
C LEU A 127 -0.45 -11.57 1.89
N GLY A 128 -1.60 -12.26 1.82
CA GLY A 128 -1.96 -13.07 0.67
C GLY A 128 -2.73 -12.29 -0.39
N PHE A 129 -2.46 -12.61 -1.65
CA PHE A 129 -3.21 -12.13 -2.80
C PHE A 129 -3.10 -13.12 -3.96
N SER A 130 -4.04 -13.03 -4.90
CA SER A 130 -4.08 -13.89 -6.07
C SER A 130 -4.07 -13.06 -7.35
N LEU A 131 -3.28 -13.51 -8.32
CA LEU A 131 -3.31 -13.01 -9.69
C LEU A 131 -4.04 -14.03 -10.56
N HIS A 132 -5.22 -13.67 -11.02
CA HIS A 132 -5.94 -14.38 -12.07
C HIS A 132 -5.43 -13.86 -13.41
N MET A 133 -4.87 -14.75 -14.23
CA MET A 133 -4.28 -14.39 -15.53
C MET A 133 -4.71 -15.42 -16.58
N SER A 134 -5.20 -14.96 -17.72
CA SER A 134 -5.60 -15.83 -18.83
C SER A 134 -4.46 -16.73 -19.33
N ALA A 135 -3.24 -16.20 -19.36
CA ALA A 135 -2.05 -16.88 -19.88
C ALA A 135 -1.48 -17.96 -18.94
N LEU A 136 -2.05 -18.14 -17.73
CA LEU A 136 -1.66 -19.21 -16.82
C LEU A 136 -2.27 -20.58 -17.21
N THR A 137 -3.30 -20.62 -18.06
CA THR A 137 -3.91 -21.89 -18.49
C THR A 137 -3.80 -22.10 -20.00
N LYS A 138 -3.68 -23.36 -20.41
CA LYS A 138 -3.74 -23.76 -21.84
C LYS A 138 -5.14 -23.58 -22.43
N LYS A 139 -6.15 -23.34 -21.60
CA LYS A 139 -7.55 -23.13 -21.98
C LYS A 139 -7.87 -21.63 -21.88
N PRO A 140 -8.01 -20.91 -23.01
CA PRO A 140 -8.06 -19.43 -23.03
C PRO A 140 -9.21 -18.79 -22.26
N HIS A 141 -10.24 -19.55 -21.86
CA HIS A 141 -11.41 -19.06 -21.13
C HIS A 141 -11.44 -19.41 -19.64
N GLN A 142 -10.43 -20.15 -19.16
CA GLN A 142 -10.44 -20.70 -17.80
C GLN A 142 -9.26 -20.16 -17.00
N GLY A 143 -8.92 -18.87 -17.17
CA GLY A 143 -7.68 -18.23 -16.70
C GLY A 143 -7.13 -18.78 -15.38
N GLY A 144 -5.82 -19.00 -15.34
CA GLY A 144 -5.20 -19.61 -14.17
C GLY A 144 -5.04 -18.62 -13.03
N VAL A 145 -4.93 -19.17 -11.82
CA VAL A 145 -4.76 -18.40 -10.59
C VAL A 145 -3.39 -18.68 -10.03
N MET A 146 -2.66 -17.63 -9.70
CA MET A 146 -1.40 -17.71 -8.97
C MET A 146 -1.58 -17.10 -7.60
N HIS A 147 -1.39 -17.91 -6.56
CA HIS A 147 -1.48 -17.48 -5.16
C HIS A 147 -0.10 -16.97 -4.71
N LEU A 148 -0.07 -15.73 -4.23
CA LEU A 148 1.13 -15.04 -3.82
C LEU A 148 1.02 -14.58 -2.37
N LYS A 149 2.15 -14.52 -1.67
CA LYS A 149 2.26 -13.97 -0.32
C LYS A 149 3.34 -12.91 -0.27
N ALA A 150 2.96 -11.67 0.01
CA ALA A 150 3.89 -10.56 0.18
C ALA A 150 4.59 -10.61 1.54
N GLN A 151 5.77 -9.99 1.64
CA GLN A 151 6.49 -9.83 2.90
C GLN A 151 5.82 -8.84 3.85
N SER A 152 4.96 -7.95 3.34
CA SER A 152 4.16 -7.03 4.14
C SER A 152 2.81 -6.75 3.48
N SER A 153 1.82 -6.37 4.28
CA SER A 153 0.51 -5.89 3.80
C SER A 153 0.68 -4.64 2.94
N LEU A 154 1.59 -3.74 3.32
CA LEU A 154 1.96 -2.56 2.52
C LEU A 154 2.39 -2.95 1.11
N LEU A 155 3.27 -3.93 0.97
CA LEU A 155 3.73 -4.37 -0.34
C LEU A 155 2.59 -4.98 -1.17
N ARG A 156 1.74 -5.81 -0.56
CA ARG A 156 0.54 -6.37 -1.20
C ARG A 156 -0.36 -5.26 -1.74
N ASP A 157 -0.63 -4.26 -0.91
CA ASP A 157 -1.53 -3.16 -1.21
C ASP A 157 -0.94 -2.25 -2.30
N MET A 158 0.36 -1.94 -2.23
CA MET A 158 1.06 -1.20 -3.29
C MET A 158 1.08 -1.93 -4.63
N ILE A 159 1.20 -3.26 -4.62
CA ILE A 159 1.10 -4.06 -5.84
C ILE A 159 -0.31 -3.92 -6.44
N SER A 160 -1.36 -4.06 -5.62
CA SER A 160 -2.75 -3.93 -6.09
C SER A 160 -3.02 -2.54 -6.67
N LEU A 161 -2.63 -1.50 -5.92
CA LEU A 161 -2.77 -0.10 -6.32
C LEU A 161 -2.04 0.20 -7.63
N ALA A 162 -0.80 -0.26 -7.77
CA ALA A 162 -0.03 -0.05 -8.99
C ALA A 162 -0.64 -0.80 -10.18
N ILE A 163 -1.15 -2.03 -10.00
CA ILE A 163 -1.83 -2.75 -11.09
C ILE A 163 -3.08 -1.98 -11.54
N ALA A 164 -3.89 -1.47 -10.61
CA ALA A 164 -5.06 -0.65 -10.95
C ALA A 164 -4.66 0.62 -11.72
N ALA A 165 -3.62 1.32 -11.26
CA ALA A 165 -3.14 2.55 -11.88
C ALA A 165 -2.58 2.34 -13.29
N PHE A 166 -1.83 1.26 -13.52
CA PHE A 166 -1.33 0.91 -14.85
C PHE A 166 -2.44 0.41 -15.79
N ARG A 167 -3.53 -0.15 -15.27
CA ARG A 167 -4.69 -0.56 -16.09
C ARG A 167 -5.42 0.65 -16.65
N GLU A 168 -5.65 1.66 -15.83
CA GLU A 168 -6.41 2.86 -16.20
C GLU A 168 -5.67 4.14 -15.83
N PRO A 169 -4.60 4.51 -16.56
CA PRO A 169 -3.77 5.68 -16.23
C PRO A 169 -4.54 7.00 -16.14
N SER A 170 -5.61 7.16 -16.92
CA SER A 170 -6.45 8.37 -16.94
C SER A 170 -7.12 8.66 -15.60
N THR A 171 -7.26 7.65 -14.74
CA THR A 171 -7.88 7.79 -13.40
C THR A 171 -7.00 8.56 -12.41
N LEU A 172 -5.71 8.68 -12.69
CA LEU A 172 -4.75 9.45 -11.88
C LEU A 172 -4.81 10.96 -12.17
N GLU A 173 -5.28 11.38 -13.34
CA GLU A 173 -5.31 12.79 -13.73
C GLU A 173 -6.59 13.49 -13.28
N ASP A 174 -7.70 12.75 -13.19
CA ASP A 174 -9.02 13.31 -12.89
C ASP A 174 -9.34 13.38 -11.39
N GLY A 175 -8.52 12.79 -10.51
CA GLY A 175 -8.68 12.81 -9.04
C GLY A 175 -9.97 12.16 -8.49
N SER A 176 -10.91 11.83 -9.37
CA SER A 176 -12.27 11.35 -9.11
C SER A 176 -12.30 9.86 -8.74
N ARG A 177 -11.31 9.08 -9.19
CA ARG A 177 -11.22 7.63 -8.94
C ARG A 177 -10.10 7.20 -7.98
N MET A 178 -9.09 8.04 -7.79
CA MET A 178 -8.13 7.91 -6.69
C MET A 178 -8.09 9.23 -5.93
N PRO A 179 -9.05 9.46 -5.02
CA PRO A 179 -9.03 10.66 -4.21
C PRO A 179 -7.77 10.66 -3.35
N ILE A 180 -7.16 11.82 -3.20
CA ILE A 180 -6.00 12.02 -2.34
C ILE A 180 -6.51 12.42 -0.97
N ALA A 181 -6.01 11.79 0.09
CA ALA A 181 -6.42 12.14 1.44
C ALA A 181 -5.99 13.60 1.69
N PRO A 182 -6.90 14.53 2.04
CA PRO A 182 -6.47 15.80 2.58
C PRO A 182 -5.65 15.49 3.83
N SER A 183 -4.60 16.27 4.09
CA SER A 183 -3.58 16.02 5.11
C SER A 183 -4.09 15.80 6.55
N THR A 184 -5.41 15.81 6.78
CA THR A 184 -6.09 15.69 8.07
C THR A 184 -7.34 14.79 8.09
N SER A 185 -7.69 13.99 7.07
CA SER A 185 -8.90 13.14 7.13
C SER A 185 -8.71 11.69 6.66
N GLY A 186 -9.18 10.76 7.50
CA GLY A 186 -9.61 9.42 7.09
C GLY A 186 -8.58 8.59 6.35
N THR A 187 -7.36 8.51 6.89
CA THR A 187 -6.26 7.68 6.38
C THR A 187 -6.71 6.23 6.23
N LEU A 188 -6.49 5.62 5.05
CA LEU A 188 -6.24 4.18 4.96
C LEU A 188 -5.17 3.88 6.01
N HIS A 189 -5.57 3.35 7.18
CA HIS A 189 -4.65 3.13 8.29
C HIS A 189 -3.74 1.97 7.95
N LEU A 190 -2.74 2.28 7.14
CA LEU A 190 -1.58 1.46 6.91
C LEU A 190 -0.78 1.51 8.19
N THR A 191 -1.13 0.62 9.11
CA THR A 191 -0.35 0.41 10.32
C THR A 191 1.07 0.05 9.91
N GLU A 192 2.02 0.73 10.55
CA GLU A 192 3.46 0.49 10.51
C GLU A 192 4.26 1.31 9.48
N LEU A 193 4.35 2.61 9.76
CA LEU A 193 5.54 3.40 9.48
C LEU A 193 6.13 3.90 10.80
N GLN A 194 7.00 3.09 11.42
CA GLN A 194 8.20 3.52 12.15
C GLN A 194 8.89 2.33 12.84
N GLY A 195 10.18 2.16 12.54
CA GLY A 195 11.13 1.64 13.53
C GLY A 195 11.63 0.21 13.34
N GLY A 196 12.67 0.06 12.52
CA GLY A 196 13.65 -1.01 12.75
C GLY A 196 14.19 -0.92 14.17
N GLY A 197 14.28 -2.07 14.84
CA GLY A 197 14.44 -2.15 16.28
C GLY A 197 15.83 -1.84 16.82
N THR A 198 15.87 -1.71 18.14
CA THR A 198 16.77 -2.41 19.06
C THR A 198 16.11 -2.37 20.43
N GLY A 199 16.05 -3.51 21.12
CA GLY A 199 15.46 -3.61 22.45
C GLY A 199 16.28 -2.93 23.53
N ASP A 200 15.60 -2.57 24.61
CA ASP A 200 16.00 -2.94 25.96
C ASP A 200 14.81 -2.81 26.94
N PRO A 201 14.63 -3.72 27.91
CA PRO A 201 13.54 -3.70 28.87
C PRO A 201 14.02 -3.06 30.18
N ASN A 202 13.56 -1.84 30.49
CA ASN A 202 13.47 -1.42 31.90
C ASN A 202 12.40 -0.32 32.09
N SER A 203 11.45 -0.64 32.96
CA SER A 203 10.29 0.12 33.49
C SER A 203 10.65 1.50 34.09
N PRO A 204 9.72 2.32 34.67
CA PRO A 204 8.29 2.11 34.93
C PRO A 204 7.34 3.29 34.61
N ALA A 205 6.06 3.04 34.89
CA ALA A 205 4.90 3.93 34.81
C ALA A 205 5.07 5.33 35.46
N SER A 206 4.38 6.33 34.92
CA SER A 206 3.41 7.17 35.67
C SER A 206 2.66 8.14 34.76
N SER A 207 1.39 8.30 35.11
CA SER A 207 0.43 9.30 34.68
C SER A 207 0.93 10.75 34.90
N ALA A 208 0.49 11.68 34.05
CA ALA A 208 -0.22 12.92 34.43
C ALA A 208 -0.12 14.01 33.35
N THR A 209 -1.29 14.48 32.96
CA THR A 209 -1.71 15.86 32.65
C THR A 209 -0.75 16.99 33.05
N SER A 210 -0.47 17.90 32.11
CA SER A 210 -0.51 19.38 32.25
C SER A 210 0.05 19.97 30.95
N GLU A 211 -0.71 20.76 30.21
CA GLU A 211 -0.88 22.23 30.37
C GLU A 211 0.38 23.04 30.05
N GLN A 212 0.16 24.07 29.23
CA GLN A 212 1.11 25.00 28.61
C GLN A 212 2.06 25.67 29.61
N PRO A 213 3.19 26.21 29.12
CA PRO A 213 3.77 27.38 29.76
C PRO A 213 3.70 28.62 28.85
N SER A 214 3.28 29.71 29.48
CA SER A 214 3.33 31.08 29.01
C SER A 214 4.70 31.73 29.31
N LEU A 215 5.02 32.72 28.46
CA LEU A 215 6.12 33.69 28.53
C LEU A 215 6.35 34.37 29.89
N ALA A 216 7.63 34.61 30.20
CA ALA A 216 8.29 35.85 30.65
C ALA A 216 9.69 35.45 31.22
N ASP A 217 10.75 36.25 31.30
CA ASP A 217 11.36 37.40 30.61
C ASP A 217 12.69 37.62 31.38
N VAL A 218 13.73 38.18 30.74
CA VAL A 218 14.90 38.91 31.33
C VAL A 218 15.88 38.10 32.24
N THR A 219 17.21 38.15 32.21
CA THR A 219 18.25 38.88 31.44
C THR A 219 19.64 38.36 31.89
N GLU A 220 20.64 38.61 31.05
CA GLU A 220 22.08 38.77 31.32
C GLU A 220 23.09 37.63 31.10
N HIS A 221 23.99 37.95 30.15
CA HIS A 221 25.32 37.41 29.82
C HIS A 221 26.37 37.99 30.78
N PRO A 222 27.65 37.51 30.88
CA PRO A 222 28.50 37.32 29.69
C PRO A 222 29.72 36.35 29.76
N ARG A 223 30.35 36.22 28.58
CA ARG A 223 31.78 35.96 28.26
C ARG A 223 32.37 34.54 28.41
N GLY A 224 32.74 33.99 27.25
CA GLY A 224 33.83 33.03 27.06
C GLY A 224 34.04 32.73 25.57
N ARG A 225 35.16 33.21 24.99
CA ARG A 225 35.54 33.15 23.57
C ARG A 225 36.10 31.76 23.13
N PRO A 226 36.37 31.55 21.82
CA PRO A 226 36.33 30.27 21.12
C PRO A 226 37.71 29.61 20.93
N SER A 227 37.69 28.36 20.46
CA SER A 227 38.83 27.69 19.85
C SER A 227 38.43 27.14 18.48
N ASP A 228 39.20 27.55 17.47
CA ASP A 228 39.03 27.33 16.04
C ASP A 228 39.85 26.07 15.58
N PRO A 229 40.10 25.79 14.28
CA PRO A 229 39.76 24.50 13.66
C PRO A 229 40.99 23.72 13.14
N GLY A 230 40.78 22.54 12.56
CA GLY A 230 41.84 21.80 11.86
C GLY A 230 41.33 20.67 10.95
N PRO A 231 42.09 20.30 9.89
CA PRO A 231 41.54 20.24 8.54
C PRO A 231 41.64 18.84 7.87
N GLY A 232 40.99 18.69 6.71
CA GLY A 232 41.65 18.05 5.56
C GLY A 232 40.95 16.87 4.86
N ASN A 233 40.64 17.13 3.58
CA ASN A 233 40.74 16.23 2.41
C ASN A 233 39.67 15.15 2.12
N LYS A 234 38.87 15.44 1.09
CA LYS A 234 38.42 14.51 0.03
C LYS A 234 39.55 14.37 -1.04
N PRO A 235 39.40 13.66 -2.18
CA PRO A 235 38.60 12.47 -2.54
C PRO A 235 39.48 11.38 -3.22
N SER A 236 38.94 10.21 -3.58
CA SER A 236 39.34 9.50 -4.83
C SER A 236 38.38 8.37 -5.23
N ARG A 237 37.79 8.53 -6.41
CA ARG A 237 37.11 7.50 -7.21
C ARG A 237 38.17 6.65 -7.94
N LYS A 238 37.94 5.35 -8.09
CA LYS A 238 38.40 4.59 -9.27
C LYS A 238 37.32 3.63 -9.74
N ILE A 239 36.89 3.86 -10.98
CA ILE A 239 35.99 3.02 -11.78
C ILE A 239 36.89 2.41 -12.84
N SER A 240 36.88 1.09 -13.01
CA SER A 240 37.59 0.38 -14.08
C SER A 240 36.62 -0.47 -14.89
N PHE A 241 36.56 -0.21 -16.20
CA PHE A 241 35.94 -1.09 -17.19
C PHE A 241 36.90 -1.24 -18.36
N GLY A 242 37.59 -2.39 -18.43
CA GLY A 242 38.32 -2.83 -19.61
C GLY A 242 37.43 -3.72 -20.46
N ARG A 243 37.04 -3.24 -21.64
CA ARG A 243 36.24 -3.96 -22.62
C ARG A 243 37.15 -4.62 -23.65
N SER A 244 37.05 -5.95 -23.77
CA SER A 244 37.64 -6.76 -24.83
C SER A 244 37.00 -6.47 -26.19
N LYS A 245 37.81 -6.39 -27.25
CA LYS A 245 37.49 -6.89 -28.60
C LYS A 245 38.78 -7.21 -29.37
N LYS A 246 38.89 -8.42 -29.90
CA LYS A 246 39.62 -8.71 -31.15
C LYS A 246 38.79 -9.66 -32.02
N PRO A 247 38.85 -9.52 -33.36
CA PRO A 247 37.94 -10.16 -34.29
C PRO A 247 38.51 -11.48 -34.85
N LYS A 248 37.61 -12.35 -35.33
CA LYS A 248 37.76 -13.16 -36.54
C LYS A 248 36.41 -13.25 -37.21
#